data_AF-A0A1V5ACK6-F1
#
_entry.id   AF-A0A1V5ACK6-F1
#
_cell.length_a   1.000
_cell.length_b   1.000
_cell.length_c   1.000
_cell.angle_alpha   90.00
_cell.angle_beta   90.00
_cell.angle_gamma   90.00
#
_symmetry.space_group_name_H-M   'P 1'
#
loop_
_entity.id
_entity.type
_entity.pdbx_description
1 polymer ?
#
loop_
_entity_poly.entity_id
_entity_poly.type
_entity_poly.pdbx_seq_one_letter_code
_entity_poly.pdbx_strand_id
1 'polypeptide(L)'
;MTRDGELDSVIRADYIQALGEIPFPQIILMPIHPGWNFISFPEKIADGHRTAGEVFSGVDTGGHAIYWYDASYQTWNQVNPLDSLDPFKGYWIYSVSSAQIPLTFYVNPPMEQTVVLQPGWNAIGFAFEYSAREGLYSVKDAWTQLIGYNSESQMYETSIVNGGSGAHSDIYPVIPGKGYWVFMNKGGTLSFSTYPLETGFPIVEESYPVYRTIIPNLTNEEIQQLGALFGVSGEVEDYIPSSGIFRITDFSRDPYAVLEFNRYSGAYRYQIPDKAMPYSTDIQPDLPSDEEARIIATEYLLERNLLPDDMHFSSVSIGSSSGDSTHVYNHTKHVGFTREIAGIPVYNTGITVTIGEGGEVVGVTNNVRQYDPVPARYMEIRTPVQAYERLRAGDLIMRPLCCTSYFAVRNISLGYWIEDTVSTQEYMLPVYAFACYEPSGTEDITLFVWAVDPSDV
;
A
#
# COMPACT_ATOMS: atom_id res chain seq x y z
N MET A 1 -52.23 -12.27 -8.66
CA MET A 1 -53.01 -12.73 -7.48
C MET A 1 -52.07 -13.64 -6.70
N THR A 2 -51.59 -13.32 -5.51
CA THR A 2 -51.68 -12.11 -4.65
C THR A 2 -50.81 -10.99 -5.24
N ARG A 3 -51.32 -9.98 -5.95
CA ARG A 3 -52.03 -8.75 -5.50
C ARG A 3 -51.41 -8.18 -4.22
N ASP A 4 -50.51 -7.22 -4.46
CA ASP A 4 -49.88 -6.29 -3.52
C ASP A 4 -48.69 -6.85 -2.74
N GLY A 5 -47.56 -7.00 -3.44
CA GLY A 5 -46.25 -7.26 -2.87
C GLY A 5 -45.57 -5.98 -2.37
N GLU A 6 -46.16 -5.32 -1.37
CA GLU A 6 -45.44 -4.38 -0.54
C GLU A 6 -44.50 -5.20 0.38
N LEU A 7 -43.19 -5.08 0.14
CA LEU A 7 -42.21 -5.39 1.17
C LEU A 7 -42.39 -4.34 2.26
N ASP A 8 -43.16 -4.72 3.28
CA ASP A 8 -43.33 -3.96 4.51
C ASP A 8 -41.97 -3.89 5.20
N SER A 9 -41.20 -2.82 4.92
CA SER A 9 -39.92 -2.57 5.55
C SER A 9 -40.18 -2.11 6.99
N VAL A 10 -40.26 -3.07 7.90
CA VAL A 10 -40.26 -2.77 9.33
C VAL A 10 -38.86 -2.27 9.70
N ILE A 11 -38.71 -0.95 9.86
CA ILE A 11 -37.53 -0.35 10.50
C ILE A 11 -37.57 -0.77 11.97
N ARG A 12 -36.84 -1.84 12.31
CA ARG A 12 -36.46 -2.11 13.70
C ARG A 12 -35.22 -1.28 13.99
N ALA A 13 -35.37 -0.23 14.80
CA ALA A 13 -34.33 0.73 15.13
C ALA A 13 -33.09 0.15 15.85
N ASP A 14 -33.07 -1.16 16.12
CA ASP A 14 -32.09 -1.79 17.01
C ASP A 14 -31.20 -2.84 16.32
N TYR A 15 -31.22 -2.93 14.98
CA TYR A 15 -30.48 -3.97 14.25
C TYR A 15 -29.72 -3.50 12.99
N ILE A 16 -29.19 -2.28 13.00
CA ILE A 16 -27.95 -1.96 12.24
C ILE A 16 -27.13 -0.99 13.09
N GLN A 17 -26.44 -1.53 14.10
CA GLN A 17 -25.12 -0.97 14.38
C GLN A 17 -24.20 -1.61 13.35
N ALA A 18 -23.82 -0.84 12.33
CA ALA A 18 -22.49 -1.01 11.79
C ALA A 18 -21.57 -0.86 13.00
N LEU A 19 -21.13 -1.99 13.56
CA LEU A 19 -19.94 -2.00 14.38
C LEU A 19 -18.85 -1.55 13.42
N GLY A 20 -18.65 -0.22 13.32
CA GLY A 20 -17.34 0.29 12.95
C GLY A 20 -16.40 -0.46 13.86
N GLU A 21 -15.49 -1.23 13.27
CA GLU A 21 -14.59 -2.10 14.01
C GLU A 21 -14.00 -1.28 15.15
N ILE A 22 -14.50 -1.53 16.36
CA ILE A 22 -13.85 -1.07 17.56
C ILE A 22 -12.54 -1.84 17.51
N PRO A 23 -11.37 -1.18 17.43
CA PRO A 23 -10.12 -1.92 17.37
C PRO A 23 -10.04 -2.72 18.67
N PHE A 24 -10.29 -4.03 18.58
CA PHE A 24 -10.11 -4.91 19.71
C PHE A 24 -8.62 -4.82 20.06
N PRO A 25 -8.25 -4.54 21.32
CA PRO A 25 -6.85 -4.62 21.71
C PRO A 25 -6.32 -5.99 21.34
N GLN A 26 -5.30 -6.06 20.48
CA GLN A 26 -4.64 -7.33 20.18
C GLN A 26 -3.89 -7.77 21.43
N ILE A 27 -4.37 -8.85 22.05
CA ILE A 27 -3.67 -9.51 23.15
C ILE A 27 -2.68 -10.48 22.52
N ILE A 28 -1.39 -10.18 22.64
CA ILE A 28 -0.31 -11.07 22.23
C ILE A 28 0.20 -11.77 23.50
N LEU A 29 0.34 -13.10 23.43
CA LEU A 29 0.94 -13.88 24.52
C LEU A 29 2.42 -14.08 24.24
N MET A 30 3.27 -13.48 25.07
CA MET A 30 4.72 -13.64 24.99
C MET A 30 5.17 -14.83 25.85
N PRO A 31 5.79 -15.87 25.26
CA PRO A 31 6.29 -17.01 26.02
C PRO A 31 7.52 -16.62 26.84
N ILE A 32 7.55 -17.10 28.09
CA ILE A 32 8.71 -17.02 28.98
C ILE A 32 9.10 -18.45 29.37
N HIS A 33 10.38 -18.77 29.23
CA HIS A 33 10.92 -20.10 29.50
C HIS A 33 11.63 -20.14 30.85
N PRO A 34 11.77 -21.32 31.48
CA PRO A 34 12.59 -21.47 32.68
C PRO A 34 14.03 -21.00 32.43
N GLY A 35 14.60 -20.27 33.39
CA GLY A 35 15.91 -19.64 33.26
C GLY A 35 15.83 -18.17 32.83
N TRP A 36 16.91 -17.67 32.24
CA TRP A 36 16.98 -16.30 31.74
C TRP A 36 16.25 -16.16 30.40
N ASN A 37 15.59 -15.01 30.21
CA ASN A 37 14.95 -14.62 28.97
C ASN A 37 15.41 -13.20 28.63
N PHE A 38 15.85 -13.00 27.38
CA PHE A 38 16.19 -11.69 26.85
C PHE A 38 15.08 -11.24 25.91
N ILE A 39 14.27 -10.29 26.37
CA ILE A 39 13.01 -9.90 25.73
C ILE A 39 13.02 -8.42 25.38
N SER A 40 12.08 -8.02 24.51
CA SER A 40 11.80 -6.63 24.18
C SER A 40 10.33 -6.48 23.83
N PHE A 41 9.82 -5.25 23.80
CA PHE A 41 8.45 -4.98 23.36
C PHE A 41 8.46 -4.37 21.96
N PRO A 42 7.71 -4.95 21.00
CA PRO A 42 7.68 -4.48 19.61
C PRO A 42 6.90 -3.17 19.44
N GLU A 43 6.06 -2.82 20.39
CA GLU A 43 5.29 -1.58 20.37
C GLU A 43 5.07 -1.06 21.79
N LYS A 44 4.56 0.17 21.88
CA LYS A 44 4.17 0.76 23.15
C LYS A 44 3.00 -0.02 23.77
N ILE A 45 3.21 -0.53 24.98
CA ILE A 45 2.17 -1.18 25.77
C ILE A 45 1.08 -0.16 26.13
N ALA A 46 -0.18 -0.56 26.04
CA ALA A 46 -1.33 0.31 26.28
C ALA A 46 -1.29 0.94 27.69
N ASP A 47 -1.79 2.18 27.79
CA ASP A 47 -1.83 2.88 29.08
C ASP A 47 -2.67 2.09 30.11
N GLY A 48 -2.21 2.08 31.37
CA GLY A 48 -2.80 1.28 32.45
C GLY A 48 -2.28 -0.17 32.55
N HIS A 49 -1.38 -0.60 31.65
CA HIS A 49 -0.73 -1.93 31.69
C HIS A 49 0.78 -1.88 31.42
N ARG A 50 1.41 -0.70 31.57
CA ARG A 50 2.77 -0.45 31.06
C ARG A 50 3.88 -0.58 32.09
N THR A 51 3.55 -0.78 33.36
CA THR A 51 4.57 -0.90 34.40
C THR A 51 5.10 -2.33 34.50
N ALA A 52 6.36 -2.48 34.92
CA ALA A 52 6.97 -3.79 35.08
C ALA A 52 6.20 -4.70 36.06
N GLY A 53 5.64 -4.12 37.13
CA GLY A 53 4.83 -4.85 38.11
C GLY A 53 3.51 -5.37 37.55
N GLU A 54 2.90 -4.67 36.58
CA GLU A 54 1.70 -5.12 35.88
C GLU A 54 2.04 -6.23 34.88
N VAL A 55 3.02 -5.96 34.00
CA VAL A 55 3.40 -6.83 32.88
C VAL A 55 4.00 -8.15 33.37
N PHE A 56 4.88 -8.11 34.36
CA PHE A 56 5.59 -9.30 34.85
C PHE A 56 4.93 -9.96 36.08
N SER A 57 3.72 -9.53 36.47
CA SER A 57 3.01 -10.05 37.64
C SER A 57 2.84 -11.58 37.66
N GLY A 58 2.74 -12.20 36.49
CA GLY A 58 2.58 -13.65 36.32
C GLY A 58 3.89 -14.44 36.28
N VAL A 59 5.05 -13.81 36.42
CA VAL A 59 6.37 -14.47 36.31
C VAL A 59 7.01 -14.62 37.68
N ASP A 60 7.21 -15.87 38.11
CA ASP A 60 8.01 -16.16 39.31
C ASP A 60 9.50 -16.01 39.00
N THR A 61 10.10 -14.89 39.40
CA THR A 61 11.52 -14.61 39.16
C THR A 61 12.46 -15.34 40.11
N GLY A 62 11.94 -16.10 41.08
CA GLY A 62 12.76 -16.77 42.09
C GLY A 62 13.62 -15.80 42.92
N GLY A 63 13.18 -14.55 43.05
CA GLY A 63 13.89 -13.49 43.75
C GLY A 63 14.95 -12.76 42.93
N HIS A 64 15.12 -13.08 41.64
CA HIS A 64 16.03 -12.34 40.76
C HIS A 64 15.42 -11.01 40.34
N ALA A 65 16.27 -9.98 40.30
CA ALA A 65 15.91 -8.68 39.74
C ALA A 65 15.83 -8.76 38.20
N ILE A 66 14.99 -7.90 37.64
CA ILE A 66 14.88 -7.68 36.20
C ILE A 66 15.86 -6.56 35.84
N TYR A 67 16.55 -6.69 34.71
CA TYR A 67 17.60 -5.75 34.31
C TYR A 67 17.40 -5.20 32.90
N TRP A 68 17.88 -3.98 32.68
CA TRP A 68 18.15 -3.43 31.35
C TRP A 68 19.56 -2.83 31.31
N TYR A 69 20.13 -2.72 30.12
CA TYR A 69 21.49 -2.21 29.93
C TYR A 69 21.48 -0.78 29.38
N ASP A 70 22.13 0.14 30.09
CA ASP A 70 22.33 1.52 29.66
C ASP A 70 23.64 1.65 28.90
N ALA A 71 23.54 1.73 27.58
CA ALA A 71 24.71 1.85 26.71
C ALA A 71 25.43 3.21 26.84
N SER A 72 24.77 4.25 27.36
CA SER A 72 25.37 5.58 27.53
C SER A 72 26.43 5.58 28.63
N TYR A 73 26.16 4.83 29.70
CA TYR A 73 27.06 4.68 30.85
C TYR A 73 27.73 3.30 30.92
N GLN A 74 27.35 2.39 30.04
CA GLN A 74 27.79 1.00 30.00
C GLN A 74 27.48 0.22 31.30
N THR A 75 26.32 0.50 31.91
CA THR A 75 25.92 -0.07 33.20
C THR A 75 24.63 -0.87 33.12
N TRP A 76 24.49 -1.83 34.04
CA TRP A 76 23.24 -2.54 34.27
C TRP A 76 22.37 -1.79 35.27
N ASN A 77 21.09 -1.64 34.95
CA ASN A 77 20.10 -1.00 35.81
C ASN A 77 18.99 -2.00 36.14
N GLN A 78 18.53 -1.96 37.39
CA GLN A 78 17.40 -2.76 37.84
C GLN A 78 16.08 -2.11 37.37
N VAL A 79 15.14 -2.92 36.90
CA VAL A 79 13.76 -2.53 36.65
C VAL A 79 12.95 -2.74 37.92
N ASN A 80 12.32 -1.67 38.40
CA ASN A 80 11.45 -1.67 39.57
C ASN A 80 9.99 -1.85 39.15
N PRO A 81 9.10 -2.33 40.05
CA PRO A 81 7.70 -2.59 39.69
C PRO A 81 6.92 -1.39 39.14
N LEU A 82 7.31 -0.16 39.48
CA LEU A 82 6.65 1.07 39.01
C LEU A 82 7.28 1.65 37.73
N ASP A 83 8.41 1.10 37.29
CA ASP A 83 9.09 1.57 36.08
C ASP A 83 8.24 1.22 34.86
N SER A 84 8.07 2.18 33.95
CA SER A 84 7.42 1.94 32.67
C SER A 84 8.35 1.19 31.73
N LEU A 85 7.81 0.25 30.98
CA LEU A 85 8.56 -0.53 30.00
C LEU A 85 8.53 0.18 28.65
N ASP A 86 9.69 0.65 28.22
CA ASP A 86 9.87 1.28 26.91
C ASP A 86 9.89 0.24 25.78
N PRO A 87 9.29 0.54 24.62
CA PRO A 87 9.40 -0.29 23.43
C PRO A 87 10.86 -0.34 22.93
N PHE A 88 11.22 -1.42 22.24
CA PHE A 88 12.55 -1.68 21.64
C PHE A 88 13.73 -1.75 22.60
N LYS A 89 13.51 -1.57 23.90
CA LYS A 89 14.55 -1.75 24.91
C LYS A 89 14.65 -3.24 25.25
N GLY A 90 15.87 -3.75 25.33
CA GLY A 90 16.14 -5.12 25.76
C GLY A 90 16.10 -5.26 27.28
N TYR A 91 15.34 -6.24 27.78
CA TYR A 91 15.20 -6.57 29.20
C TYR A 91 15.60 -8.02 29.47
N TRP A 92 16.29 -8.24 30.59
CA TRP A 92 16.61 -9.55 31.12
C TRP A 92 15.70 -9.89 32.28
N ILE A 93 14.97 -11.00 32.16
CA ILE A 93 14.09 -11.54 33.19
C ILE A 93 14.37 -13.02 33.41
N TYR A 94 14.47 -13.43 34.66
CA TYR A 94 14.55 -14.83 35.04
C TYR A 94 13.16 -15.38 35.34
N SER A 95 12.88 -16.63 35.00
CA SER A 95 11.68 -17.33 35.42
C SER A 95 12.01 -18.72 36.00
N VAL A 96 11.38 -19.08 37.11
CA VAL A 96 11.51 -20.40 37.74
C VAL A 96 10.85 -21.49 36.89
N SER A 97 9.74 -21.16 36.23
CA SER A 97 8.97 -22.08 35.37
C SER A 97 8.53 -21.40 34.08
N SER A 98 7.98 -22.17 33.14
CA SER A 98 7.37 -21.57 31.95
C SER A 98 6.20 -20.65 32.35
N ALA A 99 6.09 -19.51 31.70
CA ALA A 99 5.03 -18.52 31.90
C ALA A 99 4.61 -17.90 30.56
N GLN A 100 3.52 -17.13 30.58
CA GLN A 100 3.03 -16.36 29.43
C GLN A 100 2.70 -14.95 29.92
N ILE A 101 3.23 -13.94 29.25
CA ILE A 101 2.93 -12.55 29.54
C ILE A 101 1.88 -12.08 28.52
N PRO A 102 0.67 -11.68 28.96
CA PRO A 102 -0.31 -11.06 28.08
C PRO A 102 0.05 -9.60 27.83
N LEU A 103 0.30 -9.25 26.57
CA LEU A 103 0.62 -7.90 26.14
C LEU A 103 -0.56 -7.31 25.38
N THR A 104 -1.00 -6.14 25.83
CA THR A 104 -1.99 -5.33 25.12
C THR A 104 -1.30 -4.11 24.55
N PHE A 105 -1.28 -4.02 23.22
CA PHE A 105 -0.65 -2.90 22.52
C PHE A 105 -1.67 -1.81 22.19
N TYR A 106 -1.18 -0.59 22.07
CA TYR A 106 -1.99 0.53 21.60
C TYR A 106 -2.12 0.47 20.08
N VAL A 107 -3.33 0.31 19.55
CA VAL A 107 -3.60 0.07 18.12
C VAL A 107 -3.39 1.33 17.23
N ASN A 108 -2.75 2.38 17.75
CA ASN A 108 -2.76 3.66 17.05
C ASN A 108 -1.58 4.63 17.29
N PRO A 109 -0.29 4.25 17.19
CA PRO A 109 0.74 5.26 17.04
C PRO A 109 0.91 5.63 15.55
N PRO A 110 0.92 6.92 15.20
CA PRO A 110 1.89 7.42 14.24
C PRO A 110 2.85 8.32 14.99
N MET A 111 4.05 7.82 15.24
CA MET A 111 5.20 8.65 15.59
C MET A 111 6.45 7.80 15.37
N GLU A 112 7.50 8.40 14.80
CA GLU A 112 8.77 7.73 14.53
C GLU A 112 9.23 6.89 15.72
N GLN A 113 9.30 5.57 15.52
CA GLN A 113 9.84 4.65 16.51
C GLN A 113 11.35 4.64 16.34
N THR A 114 12.02 5.50 17.12
CA THR A 114 13.48 5.65 17.09
C THR A 114 14.12 5.16 18.38
N VAL A 115 15.30 4.56 18.25
CA VAL A 115 16.16 4.17 19.36
C VAL A 115 17.52 4.79 19.12
N VAL A 116 17.99 5.59 20.08
CA VAL A 116 19.35 6.14 20.06
C VAL A 116 20.32 5.06 20.52
N LEU A 117 21.24 4.68 19.64
CA LEU A 117 22.29 3.70 19.91
C LEU A 117 23.61 4.41 20.17
N GLN A 118 24.34 3.93 21.17
CA GLN A 118 25.64 4.44 21.56
C GLN A 118 26.76 3.59 20.94
N PRO A 119 27.98 4.13 20.75
CA PRO A 119 29.14 3.31 20.43
C PRO A 119 29.33 2.18 21.46
N GLY A 120 29.63 0.97 20.99
CA GLY A 120 29.72 -0.23 21.82
C GLY A 120 28.44 -1.09 21.79
N TRP A 121 28.25 -1.89 22.83
CA TRP A 121 27.10 -2.79 22.96
C TRP A 121 25.84 -2.03 23.39
N ASN A 122 24.71 -2.34 22.75
CA ASN A 122 23.38 -1.86 23.11
C ASN A 122 22.44 -3.06 23.23
N ALA A 123 21.49 -3.01 24.17
CA ALA A 123 20.44 -4.02 24.33
C ALA A 123 19.13 -3.49 23.72
N ILE A 124 18.70 -4.09 22.61
CA ILE A 124 17.54 -3.63 21.84
C ILE A 124 16.57 -4.76 21.52
N GLY A 125 15.43 -4.44 20.95
CA GLY A 125 14.62 -5.35 20.15
C GLY A 125 13.99 -4.63 18.96
N PHE A 126 13.12 -5.33 18.26
CA PHE A 126 12.59 -4.89 16.96
C PHE A 126 11.06 -4.81 16.98
N ALA A 127 10.52 -3.85 16.22
CA ALA A 127 9.08 -3.70 16.03
C ALA A 127 8.49 -4.85 15.23
N PHE A 128 9.22 -5.29 14.21
CA PHE A 128 8.73 -6.23 13.21
C PHE A 128 9.80 -7.25 12.87
N GLU A 129 9.37 -8.34 12.24
CA GLU A 129 10.29 -9.35 11.73
C GLU A 129 10.96 -8.82 10.46
N TYR A 130 12.28 -8.73 10.49
CA TYR A 130 13.14 -8.23 9.40
C TYR A 130 14.33 -9.15 9.24
N SER A 131 15.01 -9.14 8.10
CA SER A 131 16.43 -9.52 8.17
C SER A 131 17.19 -8.52 9.06
N ALA A 132 18.27 -8.94 9.72
CA ALA A 132 19.07 -8.01 10.52
C ALA A 132 19.60 -6.83 9.70
N ARG A 133 19.93 -7.06 8.42
CA ARG A 133 20.33 -6.03 7.46
C ARG A 133 19.28 -4.94 7.29
N GLU A 134 18.02 -5.33 7.09
CA GLU A 134 16.90 -4.41 6.89
C GLU A 134 16.50 -3.74 8.21
N GLY A 135 16.38 -4.52 9.28
CA GLY A 135 15.98 -4.04 10.60
C GLY A 135 16.95 -3.00 11.16
N LEU A 136 18.23 -3.04 10.79
CA LEU A 136 19.27 -2.09 11.19
C LEU A 136 19.70 -1.13 10.06
N TYR A 137 18.92 -1.03 8.98
CA TYR A 137 19.33 -0.30 7.77
C TYR A 137 19.62 1.18 8.02
N SER A 138 18.84 1.85 8.87
CA SER A 138 19.05 3.26 9.26
C SER A 138 20.41 3.50 9.93
N VAL A 139 21.04 2.43 10.44
CA VAL A 139 22.38 2.45 11.02
C VAL A 139 23.35 1.51 10.29
N LYS A 140 23.09 1.19 9.02
CA LYS A 140 23.86 0.22 8.19
C LYS A 140 25.37 0.46 8.18
N ASP A 141 25.82 1.70 8.28
CA ASP A 141 27.24 2.07 8.28
C ASP A 141 27.87 2.11 9.68
N ALA A 142 27.11 1.75 10.72
CA ALA A 142 27.51 1.88 12.12
C ALA A 142 27.47 0.55 12.89
N TRP A 143 26.49 -0.31 12.66
CA TRP A 143 26.40 -1.61 13.33
C TRP A 143 27.37 -2.63 12.72
N THR A 144 27.86 -3.57 13.51
CA THR A 144 28.79 -4.62 13.03
C THR A 144 28.33 -6.02 13.36
N GLN A 145 27.78 -6.23 14.54
CA GLN A 145 27.40 -7.54 15.05
C GLN A 145 26.10 -7.44 15.84
N LEU A 146 25.24 -8.44 15.66
CA LEU A 146 23.98 -8.61 16.37
C LEU A 146 23.93 -10.04 16.95
N ILE A 147 23.49 -10.21 18.19
CA ILE A 147 23.44 -11.52 18.85
C ILE A 147 22.15 -11.65 19.67
N GLY A 148 21.33 -12.63 19.34
CA GLY A 148 20.16 -13.00 20.13
C GLY A 148 20.49 -13.98 21.25
N TYR A 149 19.55 -14.18 22.17
CA TYR A 149 19.64 -15.21 23.21
C TYR A 149 18.47 -16.18 23.08
N ASN A 150 18.77 -17.48 23.04
CA ASN A 150 17.77 -18.53 22.98
C ASN A 150 17.44 -18.97 24.41
N SER A 151 16.25 -18.59 24.89
CA SER A 151 15.77 -18.89 26.24
C SER A 151 15.37 -20.35 26.46
N GLU A 152 15.12 -21.13 25.42
CA GLU A 152 14.85 -22.56 25.59
C GLU A 152 16.11 -23.34 25.89
N SER A 153 17.18 -23.05 25.15
CA SER A 153 18.49 -23.70 25.29
C SER A 153 19.40 -23.02 26.31
N GLN A 154 19.05 -21.80 26.76
CA GLN A 154 19.85 -20.97 27.67
C GLN A 154 21.24 -20.63 27.10
N MET A 155 21.29 -20.28 25.82
CA MET A 155 22.54 -20.00 25.10
C MET A 155 22.41 -18.74 24.23
N TYR A 156 23.52 -18.04 24.02
CA TYR A 156 23.59 -17.08 22.91
C TYR A 156 23.48 -17.78 21.57
N GLU A 157 22.79 -17.15 20.65
CA GLU A 157 22.65 -17.62 19.29
C GLU A 157 23.89 -17.32 18.47
N THR A 158 23.98 -17.95 17.29
CA THR A 158 25.00 -17.59 16.32
C THR A 158 24.88 -16.11 15.98
N SER A 159 25.99 -15.38 16.05
CA SER A 159 25.97 -13.95 15.78
C SER A 159 25.63 -13.66 14.34
N ILE A 160 24.88 -12.59 14.10
CA ILE A 160 24.64 -12.02 12.78
C ILE A 160 25.67 -10.89 12.58
N VAL A 161 26.36 -10.87 11.45
CA VAL A 161 27.43 -9.90 11.15
C VAL A 161 27.02 -9.07 9.94
N ASN A 162 27.20 -7.75 10.00
CA ASN A 162 26.87 -6.83 8.92
C ASN A 162 27.66 -7.18 7.64
N GLY A 163 26.95 -7.43 6.53
CA GLY A 163 27.55 -7.93 5.29
C GLY A 163 28.11 -9.37 5.39
N GLY A 164 27.79 -10.09 6.46
CA GLY A 164 28.20 -11.47 6.70
C GLY A 164 27.54 -12.46 5.75
N SER A 165 28.03 -13.70 5.75
CA SER A 165 27.48 -14.79 4.95
C SER A 165 27.51 -16.12 5.71
N GLY A 166 26.88 -17.16 5.15
CA GLY A 166 26.76 -18.46 5.79
C GLY A 166 26.03 -18.36 7.14
N ALA A 167 26.55 -19.02 8.17
CA ALA A 167 25.94 -19.05 9.51
C ALA A 167 25.88 -17.68 10.22
N HIS A 168 26.60 -16.67 9.71
CA HIS A 168 26.63 -15.31 10.26
C HIS A 168 25.96 -14.27 9.35
N SER A 169 25.14 -14.71 8.39
CA SER A 169 24.52 -13.85 7.38
C SER A 169 23.60 -12.79 8.00
N ASP A 170 23.68 -11.56 7.51
CA ASP A 170 22.80 -10.45 7.88
C ASP A 170 21.41 -10.52 7.24
N ILE A 171 21.16 -11.53 6.39
CA ILE A 171 19.82 -11.84 5.88
C ILE A 171 18.98 -12.61 6.90
N TYR A 172 19.57 -13.10 8.01
CA TYR A 172 18.83 -13.85 9.01
C TYR A 172 17.86 -12.98 9.80
N PRO A 173 16.69 -13.53 10.17
CA PRO A 173 15.62 -12.73 10.73
C PRO A 173 15.91 -12.30 12.18
N VAL A 174 15.42 -11.12 12.52
CA VAL A 174 15.24 -10.63 13.89
C VAL A 174 13.77 -10.76 14.25
N ILE A 175 13.47 -11.23 15.46
CA ILE A 175 12.13 -11.64 15.86
C ILE A 175 11.55 -10.63 16.86
N PRO A 176 10.36 -10.05 16.60
CA PRO A 176 9.61 -9.23 17.56
C PRO A 176 9.43 -9.94 18.90
N GLY A 177 9.45 -9.18 19.99
CA GLY A 177 9.32 -9.74 21.34
C GLY A 177 10.65 -10.22 21.95
N LYS A 178 11.70 -10.40 21.14
CA LYS A 178 13.01 -10.87 21.57
C LYS A 178 14.02 -9.73 21.73
N GLY A 179 14.90 -9.87 22.73
CA GLY A 179 16.03 -8.99 22.95
C GLY A 179 17.28 -9.43 22.17
N TYR A 180 18.04 -8.44 21.71
CA TYR A 180 19.28 -8.59 20.95
C TYR A 180 20.35 -7.65 21.48
N TRP A 181 21.59 -8.13 21.47
CA TRP A 181 22.77 -7.31 21.62
C TRP A 181 23.22 -6.82 20.26
N VAL A 182 23.32 -5.51 20.06
CA VAL A 182 23.90 -4.92 18.85
C VAL A 182 25.18 -4.17 19.21
N PHE A 183 26.26 -4.42 18.46
CA PHE A 183 27.51 -3.67 18.59
C PHE A 183 27.58 -2.58 17.52
N MET A 184 27.89 -1.37 17.97
CA MET A 184 27.96 -0.16 17.14
C MET A 184 29.39 0.42 17.14
N ASN A 185 29.97 0.64 15.96
CA ASN A 185 31.25 1.34 15.82
C ASN A 185 31.16 2.83 16.15
N LYS A 186 29.98 3.42 15.90
CA LYS A 186 29.66 4.82 16.20
C LYS A 186 28.19 4.92 16.59
N GLY A 187 27.84 5.98 17.32
CA GLY A 187 26.46 6.24 17.68
C GLY A 187 25.59 6.49 16.44
N GLY A 188 24.30 6.22 16.56
CA GLY A 188 23.33 6.41 15.49
C GLY A 188 21.90 6.29 15.99
N THR A 189 20.95 6.73 15.18
CA THR A 189 19.53 6.58 15.48
C THR A 189 18.97 5.45 14.64
N LEU A 190 18.57 4.37 15.30
CA LEU A 190 17.84 3.28 14.69
C LEU A 190 16.38 3.71 14.53
N SER A 191 15.87 3.66 13.30
CA SER A 191 14.49 3.96 12.96
C SER A 191 13.78 2.72 12.46
N PHE A 192 12.66 2.36 13.07
CA PHE A 192 11.75 1.34 12.57
C PHE A 192 10.74 2.02 11.64
N SER A 193 10.89 1.85 10.34
CA SER A 193 10.01 2.43 9.32
C SER A 193 9.46 1.34 8.40
N THR A 194 8.20 1.49 8.02
CA THR A 194 7.51 0.61 7.08
C THR A 194 8.09 0.66 5.65
N TYR A 195 8.88 1.71 5.34
CA TYR A 195 9.37 2.00 3.99
C TYR A 195 10.88 2.34 3.96
N PRO A 196 11.79 1.35 4.04
CA PRO A 196 13.24 1.62 3.97
C PRO A 196 13.63 2.27 2.64
N LEU A 197 14.53 3.26 2.68
CA LEU A 197 14.94 4.02 1.49
C LEU A 197 16.20 3.41 0.85
N GLU A 198 16.07 2.86 -0.35
CA GLU A 198 17.17 2.25 -1.13
C GLU A 198 17.68 3.15 -2.27
N THR A 199 17.13 4.37 -2.39
CA THR A 199 17.45 5.31 -3.46
C THR A 199 17.77 6.70 -2.93
N GLY A 200 18.40 7.53 -3.76
CA GLY A 200 18.63 8.95 -3.44
C GLY A 200 17.36 9.77 -3.64
N PHE A 201 17.26 10.91 -2.94
CA PHE A 201 16.21 11.88 -3.21
C PHE A 201 16.44 12.54 -4.58
N PRO A 202 15.39 12.68 -5.42
CA PRO A 202 15.50 13.33 -6.71
C PRO A 202 15.78 14.83 -6.54
N ILE A 203 16.43 15.44 -7.52
CA ILE A 203 16.51 16.90 -7.62
C ILE A 203 15.27 17.36 -8.37
N VAL A 204 14.50 18.25 -7.76
CA VAL A 204 13.25 18.79 -8.31
C VAL A 204 13.28 20.31 -8.22
N GLU A 205 12.47 20.96 -9.05
CA GLU A 205 12.24 22.41 -8.96
C GLU A 205 11.47 22.76 -7.68
N GLU A 206 11.57 24.01 -7.22
CA GLU A 206 10.87 24.45 -6.00
C GLU A 206 9.36 24.59 -6.21
N SER A 207 8.91 24.79 -7.44
CA SER A 207 7.49 24.97 -7.77
C SER A 207 7.10 24.30 -9.08
N TYR A 208 5.86 23.83 -9.15
CA TYR A 208 5.31 23.15 -10.32
C TYR A 208 3.95 23.74 -10.72
N PRO A 209 3.60 23.69 -12.02
CA PRO A 209 2.32 24.18 -12.49
C PRO A 209 1.17 23.29 -11.99
N VAL A 210 0.04 23.92 -11.71
CA VAL A 210 -1.24 23.27 -11.43
C VAL A 210 -2.16 23.55 -12.60
N TYR A 211 -2.82 22.51 -13.10
CA TYR A 211 -3.68 22.58 -14.28
C TYR A 211 -5.14 22.46 -13.88
N ARG A 212 -6.00 23.29 -14.48
CA ARG A 212 -7.45 23.20 -14.26
C ARG A 212 -8.03 22.09 -15.13
N THR A 213 -8.73 21.16 -14.51
CA THR A 213 -9.50 20.13 -15.23
C THR A 213 -10.80 20.72 -15.76
N ILE A 214 -11.34 20.11 -16.81
CA ILE A 214 -12.61 20.50 -17.41
C ILE A 214 -13.66 19.48 -16.99
N ILE A 215 -14.64 19.93 -16.22
CA ILE A 215 -15.80 19.11 -15.86
C ILE A 215 -16.67 18.95 -17.11
N PRO A 216 -17.00 17.71 -17.52
CA PRO A 216 -17.83 17.49 -18.68
C PRO A 216 -19.25 17.96 -18.40
N ASN A 217 -19.86 18.60 -19.40
CA ASN A 217 -21.27 18.96 -19.37
C ASN A 217 -21.94 18.42 -20.64
N LEU A 218 -21.99 17.08 -20.75
CA LEU A 218 -22.55 16.42 -21.91
C LEU A 218 -24.08 16.35 -21.82
N THR A 219 -24.76 16.63 -22.94
CA THR A 219 -26.19 16.34 -23.09
C THR A 219 -26.42 14.86 -23.38
N ASN A 220 -27.67 14.40 -23.26
CA ASN A 220 -28.03 13.02 -23.63
C ASN A 220 -27.69 12.72 -25.10
N GLU A 221 -27.86 13.69 -26.01
CA GLU A 221 -27.48 13.54 -27.42
C GLU A 221 -25.98 13.34 -27.59
N GLU A 222 -25.14 14.03 -26.82
CA GLU A 222 -23.68 13.87 -26.86
C GLU A 222 -23.24 12.51 -26.28
N ILE A 223 -23.93 12.02 -25.23
CA ILE A 223 -23.71 10.67 -24.70
C ILE A 223 -24.11 9.61 -25.73
N GLN A 224 -25.20 9.81 -26.48
CA GLN A 224 -25.57 8.94 -27.61
C GLN A 224 -24.53 8.97 -28.73
N GLN A 225 -23.97 10.14 -29.06
CA GLN A 225 -22.90 10.25 -30.05
C GLN A 225 -21.64 9.50 -29.62
N LEU A 226 -21.28 9.56 -28.33
CA LEU A 226 -20.20 8.74 -27.79
C LEU A 226 -20.51 7.24 -27.93
N GLY A 227 -21.74 6.81 -27.63
CA GLY A 227 -22.20 5.43 -27.88
C GLY A 227 -22.04 4.99 -29.33
N ALA A 228 -22.39 5.88 -30.28
CA ALA A 228 -22.28 5.63 -31.69
C ALA A 228 -20.83 5.38 -32.17
N LEU A 229 -19.80 5.94 -31.51
CA LEU A 229 -18.39 5.63 -31.81
C LEU A 229 -18.04 4.15 -31.58
N PHE A 230 -18.73 3.50 -30.66
CA PHE A 230 -18.63 2.06 -30.39
C PHE A 230 -19.75 1.24 -31.09
N GLY A 231 -20.58 1.92 -31.88
CA GLY A 231 -21.79 1.40 -32.50
C GLY A 231 -22.91 1.04 -31.51
N VAL A 232 -22.78 1.38 -30.23
CA VAL A 232 -23.79 1.04 -29.21
C VAL A 232 -25.00 1.95 -29.40
N SER A 233 -26.17 1.35 -29.48
CA SER A 233 -27.45 2.04 -29.63
C SER A 233 -28.40 1.72 -28.47
N GLY A 234 -29.20 2.70 -28.05
CA GLY A 234 -30.14 2.54 -26.94
C GLY A 234 -30.54 3.88 -26.33
N GLU A 235 -31.45 3.81 -25.36
CA GLU A 235 -31.83 4.96 -24.54
C GLU A 235 -30.72 5.28 -23.52
N VAL A 236 -30.60 6.56 -23.15
CA VAL A 236 -29.69 7.01 -22.10
C VAL A 236 -30.42 6.92 -20.76
N GLU A 237 -29.94 6.03 -19.89
CA GLU A 237 -30.49 5.81 -18.56
C GLU A 237 -29.62 6.50 -17.50
N ASP A 238 -30.26 7.17 -16.53
CA ASP A 238 -29.59 7.65 -15.31
C ASP A 238 -29.44 6.46 -14.34
N TYR A 239 -28.40 5.66 -14.58
CA TYR A 239 -28.23 4.32 -14.02
C TYR A 239 -27.89 4.33 -12.53
N ILE A 240 -26.91 5.15 -12.13
CA ILE A 240 -26.54 5.36 -10.72
C ILE A 240 -26.45 6.87 -10.47
N PRO A 241 -27.58 7.55 -10.19
CA PRO A 241 -27.63 9.00 -10.06
C PRO A 241 -26.72 9.54 -8.95
N SER A 242 -26.60 8.79 -7.84
CA SER A 242 -25.75 9.16 -6.70
C SER A 242 -24.26 9.28 -7.08
N SER A 243 -23.83 8.51 -8.06
CA SER A 243 -22.44 8.47 -8.54
C SER A 243 -22.27 9.15 -9.90
N GLY A 244 -23.34 9.75 -10.44
CA GLY A 244 -23.33 10.46 -11.72
C GLY A 244 -23.11 9.57 -12.95
N ILE A 245 -23.49 8.29 -12.87
CA ILE A 245 -23.26 7.32 -13.95
C ILE A 245 -24.52 7.19 -14.82
N PHE A 246 -24.35 7.51 -16.10
CA PHE A 246 -25.31 7.22 -17.16
C PHE A 246 -24.93 5.94 -17.89
N ARG A 247 -25.91 5.25 -18.44
CA ARG A 247 -25.70 4.00 -19.19
C ARG A 247 -26.52 3.97 -20.48
N ILE A 248 -25.94 3.41 -21.53
CA ILE A 248 -26.64 2.93 -22.73
C ILE A 248 -26.44 1.42 -22.78
N THR A 249 -27.53 0.66 -22.90
CA THR A 249 -27.47 -0.80 -23.09
C THR A 249 -28.07 -1.18 -24.42
N ASP A 250 -27.29 -1.86 -25.26
CA ASP A 250 -27.70 -2.30 -26.59
C ASP A 250 -28.02 -3.81 -26.60
N PHE A 251 -29.30 -4.12 -26.39
CA PHE A 251 -29.83 -5.49 -26.46
C PHE A 251 -30.12 -5.98 -27.89
N SER A 252 -29.89 -5.16 -28.92
CA SER A 252 -30.08 -5.59 -30.31
C SER A 252 -28.96 -6.53 -30.81
N ARG A 253 -27.87 -6.60 -30.03
CA ARG A 253 -26.70 -7.43 -30.26
C ARG A 253 -26.73 -8.67 -29.36
N ASP A 254 -26.12 -9.75 -29.84
CA ASP A 254 -25.89 -10.97 -29.06
C ASP A 254 -24.41 -11.37 -29.20
N PRO A 255 -23.58 -11.25 -28.14
CA PRO A 255 -23.91 -10.71 -26.82
C PRO A 255 -24.17 -9.19 -26.84
N TYR A 256 -24.92 -8.72 -25.84
CA TYR A 256 -25.27 -7.29 -25.70
C TYR A 256 -24.03 -6.44 -25.39
N ALA A 257 -24.11 -5.15 -25.70
CA ALA A 257 -23.04 -4.19 -25.41
C ALA A 257 -23.53 -3.07 -24.49
N VAL A 258 -22.61 -2.49 -23.72
CA VAL A 258 -22.90 -1.43 -22.74
C VAL A 258 -21.90 -0.29 -22.93
N LEU A 259 -22.40 0.95 -22.85
CA LEU A 259 -21.59 2.13 -22.61
C LEU A 259 -22.02 2.76 -21.28
N GLU A 260 -21.07 2.99 -20.39
CA GLU A 260 -21.24 3.79 -19.17
C GLU A 260 -20.47 5.10 -19.30
N PHE A 261 -21.03 6.18 -18.77
CA PHE A 261 -20.41 7.51 -18.76
C PHE A 261 -20.59 8.16 -17.39
N ASN A 262 -19.54 8.77 -16.84
CA ASN A 262 -19.59 9.50 -15.58
C ASN A 262 -19.51 11.01 -15.82
N ARG A 263 -20.54 11.75 -15.38
CA ARG A 263 -20.62 13.21 -15.55
C ARG A 263 -19.63 14.02 -14.71
N TYR A 264 -19.09 13.47 -13.62
CA TYR A 264 -18.20 14.19 -12.72
C TYR A 264 -16.75 14.18 -13.21
N SER A 265 -16.34 13.12 -13.90
CA SER A 265 -14.98 12.94 -14.41
C SER A 265 -14.87 12.97 -15.93
N GLY A 266 -15.96 12.68 -16.64
CA GLY A 266 -15.93 12.43 -18.09
C GLY A 266 -15.46 11.04 -18.45
N ALA A 267 -15.19 10.19 -17.44
CA ALA A 267 -14.79 8.82 -17.66
C ALA A 267 -15.91 8.05 -18.36
N TYR A 268 -15.53 7.15 -19.24
CA TYR A 268 -16.47 6.24 -19.88
C TYR A 268 -15.91 4.83 -20.01
N ARG A 269 -16.82 3.87 -20.07
CA ARG A 269 -16.51 2.46 -20.25
C ARG A 269 -17.44 1.85 -21.28
N TYR A 270 -16.89 1.46 -22.41
CA TYR A 270 -17.54 0.58 -23.38
C TYR A 270 -17.14 -0.86 -23.09
N GLN A 271 -18.10 -1.79 -23.06
CA GLN A 271 -17.82 -3.22 -22.95
C GLN A 271 -18.88 -4.08 -23.67
N ILE A 272 -18.44 -5.24 -24.15
CA ILE A 272 -19.27 -6.41 -24.41
C ILE A 272 -19.06 -7.36 -23.23
N PRO A 273 -19.92 -7.33 -22.19
CA PRO A 273 -19.61 -7.93 -20.89
C PRO A 273 -19.20 -9.41 -20.98
N ASP A 274 -19.95 -10.21 -21.74
CA ASP A 274 -19.72 -11.65 -21.89
C ASP A 274 -18.40 -11.99 -22.60
N LYS A 275 -17.84 -11.03 -23.35
CA LYS A 275 -16.53 -11.19 -24.03
C LYS A 275 -15.38 -10.53 -23.28
N ALA A 276 -15.64 -9.42 -22.58
CA ALA A 276 -14.63 -8.71 -21.81
C ALA A 276 -14.25 -9.49 -20.52
N MET A 277 -15.23 -10.13 -19.89
CA MET A 277 -15.05 -10.98 -18.72
C MET A 277 -15.78 -12.32 -18.89
N PRO A 278 -15.26 -13.23 -19.74
CA PRO A 278 -15.87 -14.54 -19.92
C PRO A 278 -15.80 -15.36 -18.62
N TYR A 279 -16.85 -16.13 -18.32
CA TYR A 279 -16.93 -16.93 -17.10
C TYR A 279 -15.86 -18.03 -17.02
N SER A 280 -15.64 -18.77 -18.11
CA SER A 280 -14.61 -19.81 -18.23
C SER A 280 -14.53 -20.33 -19.66
N THR A 281 -13.41 -20.96 -20.02
CA THR A 281 -13.22 -21.69 -21.28
C THR A 281 -12.42 -22.97 -21.01
N ASP A 282 -12.63 -23.98 -21.84
CA ASP A 282 -11.85 -25.22 -21.85
C ASP A 282 -10.77 -25.20 -22.95
N ILE A 283 -10.71 -24.12 -23.75
CA ILE A 283 -9.80 -23.95 -24.88
C ILE A 283 -9.19 -22.55 -24.82
N GLN A 284 -7.86 -22.45 -24.90
CA GLN A 284 -7.16 -21.17 -24.97
C GLN A 284 -7.62 -20.38 -26.21
N PRO A 285 -8.26 -19.21 -26.02
CA PRO A 285 -8.65 -18.35 -27.14
C PRO A 285 -7.42 -17.91 -27.96
N ASP A 286 -7.62 -17.75 -29.26
CA ASP A 286 -6.59 -17.23 -30.17
C ASP A 286 -6.42 -15.72 -29.97
N LEU A 287 -5.56 -15.37 -29.01
CA LEU A 287 -5.24 -13.98 -28.68
C LEU A 287 -4.07 -13.49 -29.53
N PRO A 288 -4.13 -12.23 -30.04
CA PRO A 288 -3.01 -11.65 -30.77
C PRO A 288 -1.76 -11.57 -29.90
N SER A 289 -0.59 -11.48 -30.54
CA SER A 289 0.65 -11.12 -29.85
C SER A 289 0.58 -9.74 -29.21
N ASP A 290 1.49 -9.40 -28.29
CA ASP A 290 1.50 -8.08 -27.64
C ASP A 290 1.65 -6.93 -28.64
N GLU A 291 2.46 -7.13 -29.70
CA GLU A 291 2.66 -6.13 -30.75
C GLU A 291 1.41 -5.97 -31.62
N GLU A 292 0.76 -7.06 -32.02
CA GLU A 292 -0.50 -7.02 -32.77
C GLU A 292 -1.61 -6.39 -31.93
N ALA A 293 -1.72 -6.75 -30.64
CA ALA A 293 -2.65 -6.16 -29.69
C ALA A 293 -2.45 -4.63 -29.59
N ARG A 294 -1.19 -4.19 -29.45
CA ARG A 294 -0.85 -2.77 -29.43
C ARG A 294 -1.31 -2.06 -30.71
N ILE A 295 -1.04 -2.63 -31.88
CA ILE A 295 -1.45 -2.06 -33.18
C ILE A 295 -2.97 -1.95 -33.26
N ILE A 296 -3.69 -3.04 -32.98
CA ILE A 296 -5.17 -3.07 -33.00
C ILE A 296 -5.75 -2.00 -32.08
N ALA A 297 -5.28 -1.92 -30.83
CA ALA A 297 -5.77 -0.93 -29.87
C ALA A 297 -5.50 0.50 -30.34
N THR A 298 -4.29 0.76 -30.87
CA THR A 298 -3.90 2.09 -31.33
C THR A 298 -4.76 2.53 -32.53
N GLU A 299 -4.91 1.66 -33.53
CA GLU A 299 -5.74 1.94 -34.71
C GLU A 299 -7.21 2.13 -34.31
N TYR A 300 -7.74 1.27 -33.45
CA TYR A 300 -9.13 1.35 -32.99
C TYR A 300 -9.46 2.71 -32.36
N LEU A 301 -8.57 3.22 -31.49
CA LEU A 301 -8.75 4.51 -30.84
C LEU A 301 -8.53 5.68 -31.82
N LEU A 302 -7.51 5.62 -32.69
CA LEU A 302 -7.23 6.69 -33.66
C LEU A 302 -8.36 6.87 -34.68
N GLU A 303 -8.90 5.78 -35.22
CA GLU A 303 -10.03 5.82 -36.16
C GLU A 303 -11.28 6.49 -35.58
N ARG A 304 -11.42 6.49 -34.26
CA ARG A 304 -12.57 7.04 -33.53
C ARG A 304 -12.26 8.37 -32.85
N ASN A 305 -11.05 8.91 -33.05
CA ASN A 305 -10.58 10.12 -32.38
C ASN A 305 -10.66 10.02 -30.84
N LEU A 306 -10.34 8.84 -30.31
CA LEU A 306 -10.37 8.52 -28.88
C LEU A 306 -8.98 8.43 -28.25
N LEU A 307 -7.91 8.65 -29.03
CA LEU A 307 -6.54 8.71 -28.53
C LEU A 307 -6.01 10.15 -28.66
N PRO A 308 -6.03 10.94 -27.57
CA PRO A 308 -5.41 12.26 -27.55
C PRO A 308 -3.90 12.20 -27.82
N ASP A 309 -3.34 13.26 -28.43
CA ASP A 309 -1.92 13.35 -28.79
C ASP A 309 -0.95 13.27 -27.60
N ASP A 310 -1.44 13.61 -26.40
CA ASP A 310 -0.67 13.56 -25.14
C ASP A 310 -0.74 12.20 -24.42
N MET A 311 -1.29 11.19 -25.11
CA MET A 311 -1.32 9.81 -24.64
C MET A 311 -0.25 8.97 -25.34
N HIS A 312 0.39 8.10 -24.57
CA HIS A 312 1.43 7.20 -25.05
C HIS A 312 1.13 5.77 -24.63
N PHE A 313 1.50 4.82 -25.48
CA PHE A 313 1.42 3.39 -25.14
C PHE A 313 2.25 3.11 -23.88
N SER A 314 1.67 2.40 -22.92
CA SER A 314 2.33 2.06 -21.66
C SER A 314 2.66 0.57 -21.54
N SER A 315 1.70 -0.30 -21.82
CA SER A 315 1.84 -1.73 -21.50
C SER A 315 0.82 -2.61 -22.24
N VAL A 316 1.15 -3.89 -22.34
CA VAL A 316 0.19 -4.98 -22.61
C VAL A 316 0.19 -5.93 -21.42
N SER A 317 -0.97 -6.30 -20.92
CA SER A 317 -1.13 -7.26 -19.82
C SER A 317 -2.27 -8.24 -20.12
N ILE A 318 -2.37 -9.31 -19.32
CA ILE A 318 -3.57 -10.15 -19.33
C ILE A 318 -4.71 -9.36 -18.67
N GLY A 319 -5.87 -9.32 -19.32
CA GLY A 319 -7.05 -8.63 -18.79
C GLY A 319 -7.92 -9.53 -17.94
N SER A 320 -8.28 -10.70 -18.49
CA SER A 320 -9.03 -11.73 -17.78
C SER A 320 -8.47 -13.11 -18.10
N SER A 321 -8.55 -14.00 -17.12
CA SER A 321 -8.14 -15.40 -17.22
C SER A 321 -8.98 -16.28 -16.31
N SER A 322 -9.11 -17.56 -16.64
CA SER A 322 -9.71 -18.57 -15.75
C SER A 322 -8.88 -19.83 -15.75
N GLY A 323 -8.93 -20.59 -14.66
CA GLY A 323 -8.23 -21.86 -14.57
C GLY A 323 -7.92 -22.23 -13.13
N ASP A 324 -7.06 -23.23 -12.98
CA ASP A 324 -6.53 -23.66 -11.68
C ASP A 324 -5.00 -23.46 -11.64
N SER A 325 -4.37 -23.93 -10.56
CA SER A 325 -2.91 -23.83 -10.39
C SER A 325 -2.09 -24.60 -11.42
N THR A 326 -2.72 -25.46 -12.22
CA THR A 326 -2.08 -26.33 -13.21
C THR A 326 -2.32 -25.89 -14.64
N HIS A 327 -3.48 -25.30 -14.94
CA HIS A 327 -3.84 -24.79 -16.27
C HIS A 327 -4.59 -23.46 -16.13
N VAL A 328 -4.07 -22.43 -16.80
CA VAL A 328 -4.70 -21.09 -16.88
C VAL A 328 -4.96 -20.76 -18.35
N TYR A 329 -6.18 -20.35 -18.65
CA TYR A 329 -6.60 -19.86 -19.96
C TYR A 329 -6.73 -18.34 -19.90
N ASN A 330 -5.99 -17.65 -20.76
CA ASN A 330 -6.06 -16.20 -20.89
C ASN A 330 -7.18 -15.84 -21.87
N HIS A 331 -8.15 -15.07 -21.42
CA HIS A 331 -9.34 -14.72 -22.22
C HIS A 331 -9.20 -13.43 -23.00
N THR A 332 -8.53 -12.44 -22.42
CA THR A 332 -8.36 -11.12 -23.01
C THR A 332 -6.99 -10.53 -22.71
N LYS A 333 -6.55 -9.60 -23.55
CA LYS A 333 -5.43 -8.69 -23.29
C LYS A 333 -5.93 -7.29 -22.98
N HIS A 334 -5.23 -6.60 -22.09
CA HIS A 334 -5.38 -5.17 -21.86
C HIS A 334 -4.20 -4.44 -22.52
N VAL A 335 -4.50 -3.41 -23.30
CA VAL A 335 -3.51 -2.48 -23.84
C VAL A 335 -3.71 -1.14 -23.18
N GLY A 336 -2.72 -0.70 -22.41
CA GLY A 336 -2.75 0.54 -21.65
C GLY A 336 -2.10 1.70 -22.39
N PHE A 337 -2.68 2.89 -22.18
CA PHE A 337 -2.13 4.18 -22.59
C PHE A 337 -2.16 5.13 -21.40
N THR A 338 -1.06 5.85 -21.19
CA THR A 338 -0.87 6.79 -20.09
C THR A 338 -0.57 8.19 -20.61
N ARG A 339 -0.80 9.20 -19.77
CA ARG A 339 -0.54 10.60 -20.09
C ARG A 339 0.75 11.08 -19.45
N GLU A 340 1.46 11.94 -20.18
CA GLU A 340 2.52 12.79 -19.63
C GLU A 340 2.24 14.27 -19.94
N ILE A 341 2.63 15.16 -19.02
CA ILE A 341 2.53 16.60 -19.21
C ILE A 341 3.91 17.20 -19.03
N ALA A 342 4.48 17.74 -20.11
CA ALA A 342 5.86 18.23 -20.14
C ALA A 342 6.89 17.18 -19.64
N GLY A 343 6.66 15.89 -19.96
CA GLY A 343 7.50 14.77 -19.54
C GLY A 343 7.29 14.30 -18.09
N ILE A 344 6.26 14.80 -17.41
CA ILE A 344 5.88 14.40 -16.05
C ILE A 344 4.67 13.46 -16.14
N PRO A 345 4.74 12.25 -15.56
CA PRO A 345 3.65 11.27 -15.63
C PRO A 345 2.40 11.75 -14.88
N VAL A 346 1.22 11.37 -15.41
CA VAL A 346 -0.06 11.56 -14.73
C VAL A 346 -0.57 10.21 -14.25
N TYR A 347 -0.80 10.09 -12.94
CA TYR A 347 -1.20 8.86 -12.27
C TYR A 347 -2.71 8.78 -12.07
N ASN A 348 -3.18 7.54 -11.86
CA ASN A 348 -4.59 7.18 -11.68
C ASN A 348 -5.50 7.61 -12.85
N THR A 349 -4.92 7.65 -14.06
CA THR A 349 -5.61 7.98 -15.29
C THR A 349 -5.02 7.18 -16.46
N GLY A 350 -5.80 7.02 -17.52
CA GLY A 350 -5.35 6.30 -18.71
C GLY A 350 -6.52 5.82 -19.56
N ILE A 351 -6.15 5.22 -20.69
CA ILE A 351 -7.07 4.48 -21.56
C ILE A 351 -6.62 3.02 -21.57
N THR A 352 -7.54 2.11 -21.34
CA THR A 352 -7.31 0.67 -21.46
C THR A 352 -8.24 0.09 -22.51
N VAL A 353 -7.66 -0.55 -23.53
CA VAL A 353 -8.40 -1.30 -24.55
C VAL A 353 -8.34 -2.78 -24.22
N THR A 354 -9.50 -3.44 -24.17
CA THR A 354 -9.62 -4.88 -23.94
C THR A 354 -9.80 -5.60 -25.27
N ILE A 355 -8.87 -6.50 -25.57
CA ILE A 355 -8.83 -7.27 -26.81
C ILE A 355 -9.13 -8.74 -26.50
N GLY A 356 -10.13 -9.28 -27.16
CA GLY A 356 -10.55 -10.69 -27.08
C GLY A 356 -9.99 -11.53 -28.23
N GLU A 357 -10.62 -12.69 -28.43
CA GLU A 357 -10.28 -13.65 -29.46
C GLU A 357 -10.27 -13.04 -30.87
N GLY A 358 -9.29 -13.44 -31.69
CA GLY A 358 -9.14 -12.97 -33.07
C GLY A 358 -8.84 -11.48 -33.20
N GLY A 359 -8.49 -10.79 -32.10
CA GLY A 359 -8.21 -9.36 -32.10
C GLY A 359 -9.44 -8.46 -31.97
N GLU A 360 -10.61 -9.00 -31.61
CA GLU A 360 -11.81 -8.20 -31.40
C GLU A 360 -11.63 -7.22 -30.23
N VAL A 361 -11.95 -5.93 -30.42
CA VAL A 361 -12.01 -4.97 -29.31
C VAL A 361 -13.35 -5.14 -28.59
N VAL A 362 -13.29 -5.73 -27.40
CA VAL A 362 -14.46 -6.09 -26.58
C VAL A 362 -14.66 -5.12 -25.41
N GLY A 363 -13.76 -4.16 -25.22
CA GLY A 363 -13.96 -3.08 -24.27
C GLY A 363 -12.96 -1.94 -24.41
N VAL A 364 -13.36 -0.77 -23.94
CA VAL A 364 -12.52 0.42 -23.79
C VAL A 364 -12.91 1.11 -22.48
N THR A 365 -11.95 1.31 -21.60
CA THR A 365 -12.11 2.14 -20.39
C THR A 365 -11.27 3.39 -20.56
N ASN A 366 -11.86 4.57 -20.38
CA ASN A 366 -11.17 5.85 -20.44
C ASN A 366 -11.43 6.61 -19.13
N ASN A 367 -10.34 6.91 -18.40
CA ASN A 367 -10.35 7.71 -17.17
C ASN A 367 -9.60 9.04 -17.32
N VAL A 368 -9.35 9.46 -18.56
CA VAL A 368 -8.60 10.66 -18.92
C VAL A 368 -9.50 11.88 -18.85
N ARG A 369 -9.17 12.80 -17.93
CA ARG A 369 -9.87 14.09 -17.83
C ARG A 369 -9.32 15.07 -18.86
N GLN A 370 -10.21 15.88 -19.44
CA GLN A 370 -9.78 17.06 -20.17
C GLN A 370 -9.25 18.11 -19.20
N TYR A 371 -8.29 18.93 -19.64
CA TYR A 371 -7.70 19.99 -18.84
C TYR A 371 -7.30 21.18 -19.72
N ASP A 372 -7.18 22.36 -19.10
CA ASP A 372 -6.58 23.52 -19.74
C ASP A 372 -5.04 23.37 -19.73
N PRO A 373 -4.37 23.30 -20.89
CA PRO A 373 -2.92 23.16 -20.95
C PRO A 373 -2.17 24.41 -20.46
N VAL A 374 -2.85 25.55 -20.27
CA VAL A 374 -2.29 26.72 -19.62
C VAL A 374 -2.31 26.51 -18.10
N PRO A 375 -1.16 26.56 -17.40
CA PRO A 375 -1.13 26.47 -15.95
C PRO A 375 -2.03 27.52 -15.31
N ALA A 376 -2.90 27.09 -14.40
CA ALA A 376 -3.76 27.99 -13.63
C ALA A 376 -2.91 28.84 -12.66
N ARG A 377 -1.87 28.22 -12.07
CA ARG A 377 -0.84 28.85 -11.23
C ARG A 377 0.34 27.90 -11.03
N TYR A 378 1.41 28.41 -10.44
CA TYR A 378 2.52 27.61 -9.91
C TYR A 378 2.37 27.51 -8.39
N MET A 379 2.65 26.34 -7.83
CA MET A 379 2.65 26.12 -6.39
C MET A 379 4.00 25.60 -5.95
N GLU A 380 4.51 26.14 -4.84
CA GLU A 380 5.68 25.60 -4.16
C GLU A 380 5.36 24.19 -3.67
N ILE A 381 6.24 23.24 -4.00
CA ILE A 381 6.08 21.85 -3.60
C ILE A 381 6.91 21.57 -2.35
N ARG A 382 6.45 20.59 -1.56
CA ARG A 382 7.28 19.99 -0.52
C ARG A 382 8.52 19.38 -1.15
N THR A 383 9.64 19.47 -0.43
CA THR A 383 10.88 18.79 -0.82
C THR A 383 10.68 17.27 -0.83
N PRO A 384 11.49 16.51 -1.59
CA PRO A 384 11.39 15.05 -1.61
C PRO A 384 11.60 14.42 -0.22
N VAL A 385 12.42 15.04 0.64
CA VAL A 385 12.61 14.63 2.03
C VAL A 385 11.31 14.76 2.81
N GLN A 386 10.65 15.92 2.73
CA GLN A 386 9.35 16.14 3.40
C GLN A 386 8.26 15.21 2.87
N ALA A 387 8.24 14.91 1.57
CA ALA A 387 7.31 13.95 1.00
C ALA A 387 7.55 12.52 1.50
N TYR A 388 8.82 12.12 1.64
CA TYR A 388 9.18 10.84 2.24
C TYR A 388 8.78 10.77 3.72
N GLU A 389 8.88 11.86 4.49
CA GLU A 389 8.36 11.88 5.86
C GLU A 389 6.83 11.69 5.92
N ARG A 390 6.08 12.25 4.97
CA ARG A 390 4.64 12.00 4.84
C ARG A 390 4.33 10.54 4.49
N LEU A 391 5.10 9.94 3.56
CA LEU A 391 5.00 8.51 3.27
C LEU A 391 5.19 7.68 4.55
N ARG A 392 6.24 8.00 5.33
CA ARG A 392 6.53 7.32 6.61
C ARG A 392 5.44 7.52 7.65
N ALA A 393 4.72 8.64 7.61
CA ALA A 393 3.56 8.91 8.46
C ALA A 393 2.27 8.20 7.98
N GLY A 394 2.30 7.50 6.85
CA GLY A 394 1.12 6.86 6.25
C GLY A 394 0.14 7.86 5.63
N ASP A 395 0.58 9.08 5.34
CA ASP A 395 -0.21 10.14 4.70
C ASP A 395 -0.25 9.92 3.17
N LEU A 396 -0.90 8.82 2.80
CA LEU A 396 -1.04 8.34 1.43
C LEU A 396 -2.32 8.87 0.79
N ILE A 397 -2.23 9.23 -0.50
CA ILE A 397 -3.40 9.58 -1.32
C ILE A 397 -4.34 8.37 -1.46
N MET A 398 -3.76 7.19 -1.68
CA MET A 398 -4.48 5.94 -1.80
C MET A 398 -3.79 4.87 -0.96
N ARG A 399 -4.56 4.22 -0.08
CA ARG A 399 -4.08 3.12 0.76
C ARG A 399 -4.36 1.79 0.05
N PRO A 400 -3.33 0.98 -0.25
CA PRO A 400 -3.52 -0.36 -0.78
C PRO A 400 -4.33 -1.21 0.20
N LEU A 401 -5.31 -1.97 -0.30
CA LEU A 401 -6.08 -2.92 0.51
C LEU A 401 -5.31 -4.23 0.74
N CYS A 402 -4.36 -4.54 -0.14
CA CYS A 402 -3.46 -5.67 -0.01
C CYS A 402 -2.16 -5.26 0.70
N CYS A 403 -1.48 -6.27 1.23
CA CYS A 403 -0.09 -6.20 1.68
C CYS A 403 0.12 -5.37 2.96
N THR A 404 0.07 -6.07 4.10
CA THR A 404 0.60 -5.60 5.39
C THR A 404 2.13 -5.75 5.47
N SER A 405 2.78 -6.15 4.39
CA SER A 405 4.23 -6.33 4.29
C SER A 405 4.96 -5.01 4.01
N TYR A 406 6.23 -4.97 4.43
CA TYR A 406 7.09 -3.79 4.35
C TYR A 406 7.69 -3.66 2.96
N PHE A 407 7.72 -2.44 2.39
CA PHE A 407 8.19 -2.22 1.03
C PHE A 407 9.40 -1.27 0.99
N ALA A 408 10.49 -1.68 0.37
CA ALA A 408 11.65 -0.81 0.17
C ALA A 408 11.41 0.18 -0.97
N VAL A 409 11.67 1.48 -0.73
CA VAL A 409 11.56 2.55 -1.73
C VAL A 409 12.78 2.53 -2.63
N ARG A 410 12.59 2.19 -3.90
CA ARG A 410 13.64 2.08 -4.92
C ARG A 410 13.65 3.22 -5.92
N ASN A 411 12.50 3.89 -6.11
CA ASN A 411 12.41 5.06 -6.95
C ASN A 411 11.48 6.08 -6.31
N ILE A 412 11.85 7.36 -6.44
CA ILE A 412 11.00 8.50 -6.09
C ILE A 412 10.94 9.37 -7.33
N SER A 413 9.73 9.63 -7.81
CA SER A 413 9.49 10.48 -8.97
C SER A 413 8.37 11.48 -8.68
N LEU A 414 8.37 12.59 -9.41
CA LEU A 414 7.27 13.53 -9.39
C LEU A 414 6.26 13.14 -10.47
N GLY A 415 4.98 13.33 -10.18
CA GLY A 415 3.90 13.19 -11.15
C GLY A 415 2.74 14.12 -10.85
N TYR A 416 1.65 13.92 -11.56
CA TYR A 416 0.35 14.53 -11.30
C TYR A 416 -0.67 13.47 -10.92
N TRP A 417 -1.69 13.85 -10.16
CA TRP A 417 -2.77 12.93 -9.77
C TRP A 417 -4.11 13.33 -10.36
N ILE A 418 -4.83 12.32 -10.85
CA ILE A 418 -6.24 12.42 -11.22
C ILE A 418 -7.07 11.65 -10.19
N GLU A 419 -8.13 12.27 -9.67
CA GLU A 419 -9.05 11.60 -8.75
C GLU A 419 -9.89 10.53 -9.45
N ASP A 420 -10.46 9.62 -8.65
CA ASP A 420 -11.30 8.52 -9.11
C ASP A 420 -12.44 8.95 -10.06
N THR A 421 -13.04 7.97 -10.73
CA THR A 421 -14.02 8.23 -11.79
C THR A 421 -15.33 8.83 -11.31
N VAL A 422 -15.68 8.74 -10.02
CA VAL A 422 -16.95 9.26 -9.47
C VAL A 422 -16.77 10.60 -8.75
N SER A 423 -15.53 11.04 -8.54
CA SER A 423 -15.19 12.31 -7.90
C SER A 423 -15.07 13.45 -8.92
N THR A 424 -15.54 14.65 -8.58
CA THR A 424 -15.11 15.86 -9.28
C THR A 424 -13.72 16.24 -8.82
N GLN A 425 -12.93 16.78 -9.73
CA GLN A 425 -11.62 17.35 -9.44
C GLN A 425 -11.56 18.64 -10.25
N GLU A 426 -11.24 19.78 -9.62
CA GLU A 426 -11.08 21.08 -10.30
C GLU A 426 -9.65 21.32 -10.76
N TYR A 427 -8.68 20.77 -10.03
CA TYR A 427 -7.26 20.93 -10.31
C TYR A 427 -6.52 19.59 -10.25
N MET A 428 -5.65 19.39 -11.23
CA MET A 428 -4.67 18.32 -11.24
C MET A 428 -3.42 18.81 -10.52
N LEU A 429 -3.07 18.11 -9.43
CA LEU A 429 -2.05 18.56 -8.48
C LEU A 429 -0.81 17.66 -8.53
N PRO A 430 0.38 18.23 -8.24
CA PRO A 430 1.62 17.47 -8.21
C PRO A 430 1.67 16.51 -7.00
N VAL A 431 2.26 15.34 -7.22
CA VAL A 431 2.44 14.26 -6.25
C VAL A 431 3.83 13.67 -6.35
N TYR A 432 4.30 13.09 -5.25
CA TYR A 432 5.43 12.18 -5.28
C TYR A 432 4.93 10.75 -5.38
N ALA A 433 5.49 10.00 -6.34
CA ALA A 433 5.30 8.58 -6.54
C ALA A 433 6.53 7.82 -6.02
N PHE A 434 6.30 6.94 -5.06
CA PHE A 434 7.30 6.09 -4.43
C PHE A 434 7.11 4.67 -4.96
N ALA A 435 8.00 4.24 -5.84
CA ALA A 435 8.01 2.85 -6.29
C ALA A 435 8.67 2.01 -5.19
N CYS A 436 7.88 1.12 -4.61
CA CYS A 436 8.25 0.29 -3.48
C CYS A 436 8.16 -1.19 -3.86
N TYR A 437 9.01 -2.02 -3.24
CA TYR A 437 9.10 -3.45 -3.54
C TYR A 437 9.05 -4.30 -2.28
N GLU A 438 8.32 -5.41 -2.34
CA GLU A 438 8.32 -6.40 -1.26
C GLU A 438 9.64 -7.20 -1.28
N PRO A 439 10.36 -7.31 -0.14
CA PRO A 439 11.64 -8.04 -0.07
C PRO A 439 11.58 -9.49 -0.59
N SER A 440 10.40 -10.13 -0.53
CA SER A 440 10.15 -11.51 -0.94
C SER A 440 10.37 -11.77 -2.43
N GLY A 441 10.30 -10.74 -3.28
CA GLY A 441 10.45 -10.92 -4.72
C GLY A 441 9.23 -10.53 -5.57
N THR A 442 8.04 -10.52 -4.96
CA THR A 442 6.83 -10.91 -5.70
C THR A 442 5.97 -9.76 -6.21
N GLU A 443 6.04 -8.57 -5.61
CA GLU A 443 5.16 -7.45 -6.00
C GLU A 443 5.88 -6.09 -5.96
N ASP A 444 5.72 -5.33 -7.04
CA ASP A 444 6.02 -3.89 -7.11
C ASP A 444 4.74 -3.11 -6.81
N ILE A 445 4.81 -2.12 -5.91
CA ILE A 445 3.71 -1.19 -5.62
C ILE A 445 4.18 0.24 -5.76
N THR A 446 3.32 1.13 -6.24
CA THR A 446 3.61 2.58 -6.21
C THR A 446 2.70 3.25 -5.19
N LEU A 447 3.31 3.96 -4.25
CA LEU A 447 2.62 4.73 -3.22
C LEU A 447 2.70 6.21 -3.55
N PHE A 448 1.63 6.94 -3.27
CA PHE A 448 1.51 8.34 -3.67
C PHE A 448 1.29 9.25 -2.46
N VAL A 449 1.97 10.39 -2.47
CA VAL A 449 1.86 11.43 -1.45
C VAL A 449 1.71 12.76 -2.15
N TRP A 450 0.83 13.63 -1.64
CA TRP A 450 0.68 14.97 -2.19
C TRP A 450 1.96 15.81 -2.03
N ALA A 451 2.43 16.41 -3.13
CA ALA A 451 3.56 17.34 -3.09
C ALA A 451 3.12 18.72 -2.57
N VAL A 452 1.85 19.08 -2.79
CA VAL A 452 1.18 20.27 -2.24
C VAL A 452 0.15 19.86 -1.18
N ASP A 453 -0.49 20.82 -0.51
CA ASP A 453 -1.71 20.51 0.25
C ASP A 453 -2.92 20.73 -0.68
N PRO A 454 -3.79 19.74 -0.90
CA PRO A 454 -4.99 19.95 -1.72
C PRO A 454 -5.91 21.05 -1.19
N SER A 455 -5.84 21.38 0.11
CA SER A 455 -6.63 22.47 0.71
C SER A 455 -6.10 23.87 0.41
N ASP A 456 -4.87 24.00 -0.10
CA ASP A 456 -4.26 25.28 -0.49
C ASP A 456 -4.71 25.76 -1.90
N VAL A 457 -5.58 24.99 -2.56
CA VAL A 457 -5.95 25.15 -3.97
C VAL A 457 -7.33 25.76 -4.08
#